data_AF-A0A8S3QT23-F1
#
_entry.id   AF-A0A8S3QT23-F1
#
_cell.length_a   1.000
_cell.length_b   1.000
_cell.length_c   1.000
_cell.angle_alpha   90.00
_cell.angle_beta   90.00
_cell.angle_gamma   90.00
#
_symmetry.space_group_name_H-M   'P 1'
#
loop_
_entity.id
_entity.type
_entity.pdbx_description
1 polymer ?
#
loop_
_entity_poly.entity_id
_entity_poly.type
_entity_poly.pdbx_seq_one_letter_code
_entity_poly.pdbx_strand_id
1 'polypeptide(L)'
;MDFTSIKCQDHTGQNCCLFCESCNHLVCPLCISKTHNGHCLIQISESYETKLNWLKQAQVKVQANLQILNKCDSKIEEIQKSRKEKYKETKEKMKAKINALNIADDEFTERIETELDQKNGLHQKSIEKEQITANQLKKKVDDQISKLQDIIDAKDAVEVFSCSYDLELSISKEMELLELNISRIPKFCPEEITQDFFGSLQNNKPIKMTVSGQFVTGNGRLKF
;
A
#
# COMPACT_ATOMS: atom_id res chain seq x y z
N MET A 1 31.52 -66.28 -34.21
CA MET A 1 31.02 -66.65 -32.87
C MET A 1 30.53 -68.08 -32.96
N ASP A 2 30.87 -68.91 -31.97
CA ASP A 2 30.39 -70.28 -31.92
C ASP A 2 29.03 -70.31 -31.18
N PHE A 3 27.94 -70.56 -31.91
CA PHE A 3 26.58 -70.59 -31.36
C PHE A 3 26.20 -71.97 -30.81
N THR A 4 27.10 -72.95 -30.83
CA THR A 4 26.78 -74.37 -30.57
C THR A 4 26.56 -74.76 -29.10
N SER A 5 26.70 -73.83 -28.14
CA SER A 5 26.61 -74.11 -26.69
C SER A 5 25.35 -73.56 -25.99
N ILE A 6 24.37 -73.03 -26.72
CA ILE A 6 23.18 -72.43 -26.10
C ILE A 6 22.24 -73.55 -25.61
N LYS A 7 22.03 -73.67 -24.30
CA LYS A 7 21.13 -74.69 -23.70
C LYS A 7 19.66 -74.28 -23.80
N CYS A 8 18.80 -75.25 -24.08
CA CYS A 8 17.35 -75.06 -24.04
C CYS A 8 16.86 -74.97 -22.59
N GLN A 9 16.00 -74.00 -22.29
CA GLN A 9 15.43 -73.81 -20.96
C GLN A 9 14.36 -74.86 -20.63
N ASP A 10 13.60 -75.30 -21.64
CA ASP A 10 12.47 -76.23 -21.46
C ASP A 10 12.86 -77.71 -21.60
N HIS A 11 14.02 -77.98 -22.19
CA HIS A 11 14.46 -79.33 -22.52
C HIS A 11 15.90 -79.58 -22.07
N THR A 12 16.05 -80.15 -20.88
CA THR A 12 17.36 -80.50 -20.28
C THR A 12 18.21 -81.34 -21.23
N GLY A 13 19.48 -80.96 -21.37
CA GLY A 13 20.45 -81.65 -22.23
C GLY A 13 20.38 -81.29 -23.71
N GLN A 14 19.37 -80.52 -24.15
CA GLN A 14 19.26 -80.07 -25.54
C GLN A 14 19.93 -78.71 -25.76
N ASN A 15 20.54 -78.55 -26.93
CA ASN A 15 21.06 -77.26 -27.39
C ASN A 15 20.06 -76.60 -28.36
N CYS A 16 19.87 -75.29 -28.22
CA CYS A 16 19.15 -74.49 -29.20
C CYS A 16 20.00 -74.34 -30.46
N CYS A 17 19.36 -74.57 -31.61
CA CYS A 17 20.03 -74.56 -32.91
C CYS A 17 19.43 -73.55 -33.89
N LEU A 18 18.20 -73.08 -33.65
CA LEU A 18 17.50 -72.14 -34.53
C LEU A 18 16.85 -71.00 -33.73
N PHE A 19 16.54 -69.91 -34.42
CA PHE A 19 15.75 -68.81 -33.89
C PHE A 19 14.34 -68.87 -34.49
N CYS A 20 13.32 -68.83 -33.65
CA CYS A 20 11.92 -68.75 -34.07
C CYS A 20 11.52 -67.28 -34.21
N GLU A 21 11.31 -66.79 -35.43
CA GLU A 21 10.96 -65.38 -35.67
C GLU A 21 9.59 -65.02 -35.11
N SER A 22 8.63 -65.95 -35.22
CA SER A 22 7.26 -65.77 -34.74
C SER A 22 7.19 -65.60 -33.22
N CYS A 23 8.09 -66.26 -32.48
CA CYS A 23 8.11 -66.22 -31.01
C CYS A 23 9.25 -65.39 -30.43
N ASN A 24 10.17 -64.91 -31.27
CA ASN A 24 11.31 -64.09 -30.91
C ASN A 24 12.27 -64.71 -29.86
N HIS A 25 12.51 -66.03 -29.91
CA HIS A 25 13.48 -66.70 -29.04
C HIS A 25 14.17 -67.89 -29.73
N LEU A 26 15.24 -68.38 -29.10
CA LEU A 26 15.99 -69.55 -29.57
C LEU A 26 15.28 -70.85 -29.22
N VAL A 27 15.33 -71.83 -30.11
CA VAL A 27 14.61 -73.11 -29.98
C VAL A 27 15.53 -74.30 -30.27
N CYS A 28 15.28 -75.41 -29.56
CA CYS A 28 15.92 -76.71 -29.82
C CYS A 28 15.00 -77.61 -30.67
N PRO A 29 15.49 -78.76 -31.18
CA PRO A 29 14.68 -79.67 -31.99
C PRO A 29 13.38 -80.15 -31.33
N LEU A 30 13.38 -80.32 -30.00
CA LEU A 30 12.18 -80.71 -29.24
C LEU A 30 11.15 -79.57 -29.14
N CYS A 31 11.60 -78.32 -29.00
CA CYS A 31 10.71 -77.16 -29.04
C CYS A 31 10.03 -77.06 -30.42
N ILE A 32 10.79 -77.28 -31.50
CA ILE A 32 10.27 -77.20 -32.87
C ILE A 32 9.13 -78.20 -33.09
N SER A 33 9.30 -79.45 -32.66
CA SER A 33 8.29 -80.49 -32.86
C SER A 33 7.05 -80.33 -31.98
N LYS A 34 7.20 -79.81 -30.76
CA LYS A 34 6.10 -79.71 -29.79
C LYS A 34 5.33 -78.40 -29.85
N THR A 35 6.04 -77.26 -29.93
CA THR A 35 5.45 -75.94 -29.64
C THR A 35 5.66 -74.92 -30.74
N HIS A 36 6.59 -75.13 -31.68
CA HIS A 36 6.86 -74.21 -32.78
C HIS A 36 6.68 -74.86 -34.17
N ASN A 37 5.85 -75.90 -34.25
CA ASN A 37 5.56 -76.56 -35.51
C ASN A 37 4.84 -75.59 -36.44
N GLY A 38 5.37 -75.41 -37.66
CA GLY A 38 4.85 -74.47 -38.65
C GLY A 38 5.25 -73.00 -38.44
N HIS A 39 6.06 -72.66 -37.44
CA HIS A 39 6.60 -71.30 -37.28
C HIS A 39 7.79 -71.04 -38.22
N CYS A 40 8.07 -69.76 -38.49
CA CYS A 40 9.26 -69.38 -39.25
C CYS A 40 10.52 -69.54 -38.39
N LEU A 41 11.42 -70.42 -38.83
CA LEU A 41 12.69 -70.72 -38.17
C LEU A 41 13.85 -70.33 -39.07
N ILE A 42 14.78 -69.54 -38.55
CA ILE A 42 15.98 -69.09 -39.27
C ILE A 42 17.24 -69.43 -38.49
N GLN A 43 18.39 -69.35 -39.16
CA GLN A 43 19.67 -69.58 -38.51
C GLN A 43 19.96 -68.49 -37.47
N ILE A 44 20.54 -68.90 -36.34
CA ILE A 44 20.87 -67.98 -35.25
C ILE A 44 21.81 -66.88 -35.74
N SER A 45 22.79 -67.23 -36.58
CA SER A 45 23.74 -66.29 -37.17
C SER A 45 23.07 -65.20 -38.01
N GLU A 46 22.04 -65.54 -38.79
CA GLU A 46 21.30 -64.61 -39.65
C GLU A 46 20.48 -63.61 -38.82
N SER A 47 19.82 -64.09 -37.76
CA SER A 47 19.06 -63.24 -36.83
C SER A 47 19.98 -62.39 -35.94
N TYR A 48 21.13 -62.94 -35.55
CA TYR A 48 22.06 -62.31 -34.62
C TYR A 48 22.58 -60.96 -35.13
N GLU A 49 23.06 -60.90 -36.38
CA GLU A 49 23.59 -59.67 -36.95
C GLU A 49 22.51 -58.58 -37.05
N THR A 50 21.30 -58.96 -37.47
CA THR A 50 20.15 -58.06 -37.58
C THR A 50 19.78 -57.48 -36.21
N LYS A 51 19.66 -58.33 -35.18
CA LYS A 51 19.33 -57.88 -33.81
C LYS A 51 20.44 -57.05 -33.19
N LEU A 52 21.70 -57.43 -33.41
CA LEU A 52 22.86 -56.67 -32.94
C LEU A 52 22.89 -55.26 -33.55
N ASN A 53 22.63 -55.14 -34.86
CA ASN A 53 22.55 -53.84 -35.52
C ASN A 53 21.37 -53.01 -35.00
N TRP A 54 20.20 -53.62 -34.80
CA TRP A 54 19.07 -52.94 -34.17
C TRP A 54 19.41 -52.43 -32.77
N LEU A 55 20.07 -53.24 -31.93
CA LEU A 55 20.50 -52.84 -30.59
C LEU A 55 21.48 -51.66 -30.63
N LYS A 56 22.45 -51.68 -31.54
CA LYS A 56 23.39 -50.56 -31.74
C LYS A 56 22.66 -49.28 -32.15
N GLN A 57 21.71 -49.37 -33.07
CA GLN A 57 20.90 -48.21 -33.49
C GLN A 57 20.01 -47.70 -32.36
N ALA A 58 19.39 -48.59 -31.59
CA ALA A 58 18.58 -48.25 -30.43
C ALA A 58 19.43 -47.54 -29.36
N GLN A 59 20.65 -48.03 -29.10
CA GLN A 59 21.59 -47.41 -28.17
C GLN A 59 21.90 -45.95 -28.57
N VAL A 60 22.21 -45.70 -29.85
CA VAL A 60 22.46 -44.34 -30.35
C VAL A 60 21.25 -43.43 -30.16
N LYS A 61 20.04 -43.92 -30.45
CA LYS A 61 18.79 -43.15 -30.25
C LYS A 61 18.56 -42.82 -28.78
N VAL A 62 18.75 -43.79 -27.89
CA VAL A 62 18.59 -43.57 -26.44
C VAL A 62 19.63 -42.57 -25.92
N GLN A 63 20.87 -42.64 -26.39
CA GLN A 63 21.91 -41.66 -26.05
C GLN A 63 21.57 -40.25 -26.54
N ALA A 64 21.02 -40.11 -27.76
CA ALA A 64 20.56 -38.82 -28.27
C ALA A 64 19.43 -38.23 -27.40
N ASN A 65 18.47 -39.08 -26.98
CA ASN A 65 17.40 -38.65 -26.07
C ASN A 65 17.95 -38.17 -24.71
N LEU A 66 18.96 -38.87 -24.16
CA LEU A 66 19.61 -38.44 -22.92
C LEU A 66 20.25 -37.06 -23.06
N GLN A 67 20.90 -36.77 -24.19
CA GLN A 67 21.46 -35.43 -24.44
C GLN A 67 20.38 -34.34 -24.50
N ILE A 68 19.21 -34.64 -25.06
CA ILE A 68 18.07 -33.72 -25.09
C ILE A 68 17.57 -33.46 -23.66
N LEU A 69 17.40 -34.51 -22.86
CA LEU A 69 16.96 -34.39 -21.47
C LEU A 69 17.94 -33.56 -20.64
N ASN A 70 19.25 -33.80 -20.76
CA ASN A 70 20.27 -32.99 -20.09
C ASN A 70 20.18 -31.50 -20.47
N LYS A 71 19.93 -31.19 -21.75
CA LYS A 71 19.71 -29.80 -22.20
C LYS A 71 18.42 -29.19 -21.62
N CYS A 72 17.36 -29.99 -21.49
CA CYS A 72 16.13 -29.54 -20.85
C CYS A 72 16.36 -29.25 -19.36
N ASP A 73 17.09 -30.11 -18.64
CA ASP A 73 17.40 -29.92 -17.23
C ASP A 73 18.21 -28.64 -17.00
N SER A 74 19.27 -28.40 -17.78
CA SER A 74 20.04 -27.15 -17.68
C SER A 74 19.18 -25.90 -17.94
N LYS A 75 18.26 -25.95 -18.92
CA LYS A 75 17.32 -24.85 -19.16
C LYS A 75 16.35 -24.64 -17.99
N ILE A 76 15.87 -25.71 -17.37
CA ILE A 76 15.00 -25.63 -16.20
C ILE A 76 15.74 -24.97 -15.04
N GLU A 77 17.01 -25.34 -14.79
CA GLU A 77 17.84 -24.74 -13.76
C GLU A 77 18.05 -23.23 -14.00
N GLU A 78 18.36 -22.82 -15.24
CA GLU A 78 18.48 -21.41 -15.62
C GLU A 78 17.19 -20.63 -15.37
N ILE A 79 16.04 -21.20 -15.77
CA ILE A 79 14.71 -20.60 -15.55
C ILE A 79 14.44 -20.46 -14.04
N GLN A 80 14.75 -21.48 -13.25
CA GLN A 80 14.56 -21.44 -11.79
C GLN A 80 15.42 -20.34 -11.13
N LYS A 81 16.68 -20.20 -11.55
CA LYS A 81 17.58 -19.15 -11.06
C LYS A 81 17.03 -17.76 -11.42
N SER A 82 16.72 -17.53 -12.71
CA SER A 82 16.16 -16.26 -13.17
C SER A 82 14.85 -15.91 -12.47
N ARG A 83 13.96 -16.88 -12.26
CA ARG A 83 12.71 -16.69 -11.50
C ARG A 83 12.97 -16.22 -10.08
N LYS A 84 13.92 -16.83 -9.36
CA LYS A 84 14.26 -16.45 -7.97
C LYS A 84 14.81 -15.03 -7.90
N GLU A 85 15.70 -14.67 -8.82
CA GLU A 85 16.28 -13.32 -8.91
C GLU A 85 15.21 -12.27 -9.20
N LYS A 86 14.37 -12.48 -10.22
CA LYS A 86 13.26 -11.57 -10.56
C LYS A 86 12.25 -11.42 -9.43
N TYR A 87 11.94 -12.51 -8.71
CA TYR A 87 11.07 -12.45 -7.54
C TYR A 87 11.66 -11.56 -6.44
N LYS A 88 12.96 -11.74 -6.13
CA LYS A 88 13.66 -10.93 -5.14
C LYS A 88 13.67 -9.45 -5.53
N GLU A 89 14.05 -9.14 -6.77
CA GLU A 89 14.08 -7.77 -7.29
C GLU A 89 12.68 -7.11 -7.24
N THR A 90 11.65 -7.83 -7.67
CA THR A 90 10.26 -7.33 -7.63
C THR A 90 9.82 -7.05 -6.20
N LYS A 91 10.15 -7.94 -5.25
CA LYS A 91 9.84 -7.76 -3.84
C LYS A 91 10.56 -6.55 -3.24
N GLU A 92 11.82 -6.32 -3.59
CA GLU A 92 12.60 -5.16 -3.16
C GLU A 92 12.03 -3.85 -3.73
N LYS A 93 11.71 -3.81 -5.03
CA LYS A 93 11.03 -2.66 -5.66
C LYS A 93 9.68 -2.35 -5.01
N MET A 94 8.91 -3.38 -4.67
CA MET A 94 7.62 -3.19 -4.00
C MET A 94 7.79 -2.61 -2.60
N LYS A 95 8.75 -3.11 -1.81
CA LYS A 95 9.08 -2.53 -0.50
C LYS A 95 9.53 -1.08 -0.61
N ALA A 96 10.38 -0.75 -1.57
CA ALA A 96 10.84 0.62 -1.80
C ALA A 96 9.66 1.56 -2.13
N LYS A 97 8.71 1.12 -2.97
CA LYS A 97 7.50 1.89 -3.26
C LYS A 97 6.61 2.10 -2.04
N ILE A 98 6.41 1.07 -1.22
CA ILE A 98 5.62 1.18 0.03
C ILE A 98 6.28 2.19 0.97
N ASN A 99 7.59 2.11 1.16
CA ASN A 99 8.30 3.07 2.00
C ASN A 99 8.19 4.51 1.46
N ALA A 100 8.30 4.70 0.15
CA ALA A 100 8.14 6.02 -0.45
C ALA A 100 6.72 6.58 -0.28
N LEU A 101 5.69 5.72 -0.35
CA LEU A 101 4.30 6.12 -0.08
C LEU A 101 4.10 6.53 1.38
N ASN A 102 4.65 5.75 2.33
CA ASN A 102 4.54 6.09 3.74
C ASN A 102 5.24 7.42 4.06
N ILE A 103 6.43 7.68 3.50
CA ILE A 103 7.12 8.96 3.66
C ILE A 103 6.25 10.11 3.13
N ALA A 104 5.64 9.94 1.95
CA ALA A 104 4.78 10.97 1.38
C ALA A 104 3.52 11.22 2.21
N ASP A 105 2.98 10.18 2.87
CA ASP A 105 1.83 10.27 3.77
C ASP A 105 2.19 10.99 5.09
N ASP A 106 3.36 10.67 5.65
CA ASP A 106 3.91 11.35 6.83
C ASP A 106 4.15 12.84 6.55
N GLU A 107 4.80 13.18 5.43
CA GLU A 107 5.04 14.57 4.99
C GLU A 107 3.74 15.33 4.69
N PHE A 108 2.70 14.63 4.22
CA PHE A 108 1.39 15.21 4.02
C PHE A 108 0.72 15.53 5.36
N THR A 109 0.76 14.59 6.30
CA THR A 109 0.20 14.74 7.65
C THR A 109 0.86 15.91 8.39
N GLU A 110 2.19 15.95 8.43
CA GLU A 110 2.96 17.01 9.11
C GLU A 110 2.62 18.41 8.56
N ARG A 111 2.42 18.52 7.24
CA ARG A 111 2.04 19.78 6.61
C ARG A 111 0.65 20.25 7.05
N ILE A 112 -0.33 19.34 7.13
CA ILE A 112 -1.68 19.66 7.57
C ILE A 112 -1.69 20.07 9.05
N GLU A 113 -0.98 19.34 9.90
CA GLU A 113 -0.81 19.69 11.31
C GLU A 113 -0.16 21.06 11.47
N THR A 114 0.90 21.35 10.70
CA THR A 114 1.56 22.65 10.71
C THR A 114 0.63 23.79 10.28
N GLU A 115 -0.16 23.62 9.22
CA GLU A 115 -1.14 24.62 8.78
C GLU A 115 -2.23 24.86 9.84
N LEU A 116 -2.69 23.80 10.52
CA LEU A 116 -3.67 23.90 11.60
C LEU A 116 -3.08 24.65 12.80
N ASP A 117 -1.87 24.31 13.22
CA ASP A 117 -1.19 24.95 14.35
C ASP A 117 -0.95 26.43 14.09
N GLN A 118 -0.53 26.79 12.88
CA GLN A 118 -0.35 28.20 12.50
C GLN A 118 -1.65 28.99 12.62
N LYS A 119 -2.76 28.45 12.10
CA LYS A 119 -4.06 29.13 12.16
C LYS A 119 -4.62 29.19 13.57
N ASN A 120 -4.48 28.12 14.33
CA ASN A 120 -4.85 28.10 15.74
C ASN A 120 -4.07 29.17 16.52
N GLY A 121 -2.76 29.29 16.28
CA GLY A 121 -1.93 30.33 16.88
C GLY A 121 -2.35 31.75 16.49
N LEU A 122 -2.77 31.99 15.24
CA LEU A 122 -3.31 33.29 14.82
C LEU A 122 -4.64 33.61 15.50
N HIS A 123 -5.55 32.63 15.58
CA HIS A 123 -6.84 32.81 16.27
C HIS A 123 -6.64 33.09 17.76
N GLN A 124 -5.76 32.34 18.42
CA GLN A 124 -5.43 32.53 19.83
C GLN A 124 -4.92 33.94 20.09
N LYS A 125 -3.97 34.44 19.29
CA LYS A 125 -3.47 35.83 19.41
C LYS A 125 -4.58 36.87 19.23
N SER A 126 -5.52 36.62 18.32
CA SER A 126 -6.66 37.51 18.13
C SER A 126 -7.57 37.54 19.36
N ILE A 127 -7.87 36.39 19.95
CA ILE A 127 -8.69 36.28 21.16
C ILE A 127 -8.00 36.94 22.35
N GLU A 128 -6.70 36.71 22.54
CA GLU A 128 -5.90 37.33 23.60
C GLU A 128 -5.91 38.86 23.51
N LYS A 129 -5.83 39.42 22.30
CA LYS A 129 -5.90 40.87 22.08
C LYS A 129 -7.27 41.44 22.48
N GLU A 130 -8.35 40.77 22.10
CA GLU A 130 -9.71 41.18 22.50
C GLU A 130 -9.89 41.08 24.02
N GLN A 131 -9.35 40.02 24.65
CA GLN A 131 -9.39 39.85 26.10
C GLN A 131 -8.64 40.96 26.84
N ILE A 132 -7.45 41.36 26.36
CA ILE A 132 -6.70 42.49 26.92
C ILE A 132 -7.53 43.77 26.84
N THR A 133 -8.15 44.02 25.69
CA THR A 133 -8.98 45.22 25.45
C THR A 133 -10.19 45.24 26.39
N ALA A 134 -10.89 44.11 26.53
CA ALA A 134 -12.02 43.96 27.44
C ALA A 134 -11.61 44.20 28.90
N ASN A 135 -10.47 43.65 29.34
CA ASN A 135 -9.96 43.84 30.70
C ASN A 135 -9.59 45.30 30.98
N GLN A 136 -8.99 46.01 30.01
CA GLN A 136 -8.68 47.43 30.14
C GLN A 136 -9.96 48.27 30.28
N LEU A 137 -10.99 47.94 29.50
CA LEU A 137 -12.27 48.64 29.57
C LEU A 137 -13.00 48.37 30.88
N LYS A 138 -13.00 47.11 31.36
CA LYS A 138 -13.52 46.75 32.68
C LYS A 138 -12.88 47.59 33.79
N LYS A 139 -11.54 47.72 33.77
CA LYS A 139 -10.83 48.53 34.76
C LYS A 139 -11.26 50.01 34.73
N LYS A 140 -11.47 50.59 33.55
CA LYS A 140 -11.97 51.98 33.44
C LYS A 140 -13.36 52.15 34.04
N VAL A 141 -14.24 51.17 33.82
CA VAL A 141 -15.59 51.17 34.41
C VAL A 141 -15.50 51.03 35.93
N ASP A 142 -14.66 50.12 36.45
CA ASP A 142 -14.44 49.99 37.90
C ASP A 142 -13.90 51.29 38.54
N ASP A 143 -12.97 51.98 37.85
CA ASP A 143 -12.42 53.27 38.29
C ASP A 143 -13.50 54.37 38.28
N GLN A 144 -14.39 54.39 37.28
CA GLN A 144 -15.53 55.32 37.22
C GLN A 144 -16.54 55.04 38.35
N ILE A 145 -16.91 53.78 38.58
CA ILE A 145 -17.80 53.38 39.69
C ILE A 145 -17.22 53.86 41.03
N SER A 146 -15.93 53.65 41.27
CA SER A 146 -15.28 54.08 42.50
C SER A 146 -15.36 55.59 42.71
N LYS A 147 -15.10 56.39 41.66
CA LYS A 147 -15.23 57.85 41.74
C LYS A 147 -16.66 58.31 42.03
N LEU A 148 -17.65 57.66 41.41
CA LEU A 148 -19.06 57.97 41.67
C LEU A 148 -19.43 57.65 43.12
N GLN A 149 -18.92 56.55 43.64
CA GLN A 149 -19.12 56.18 45.04
C GLN A 149 -18.54 57.24 45.99
N ASP A 150 -17.33 57.73 45.73
CA ASP A 150 -16.70 58.80 46.52
C ASP A 150 -17.56 60.08 46.52
N ILE A 151 -18.09 60.49 45.37
CA ILE A 151 -18.98 61.67 45.24
C ILE A 151 -20.29 61.45 46.01
N ILE A 152 -20.89 60.26 45.90
CA ILE A 152 -22.12 59.89 46.63
C ILE A 152 -21.87 59.96 48.14
N ASP A 153 -20.74 59.43 48.61
CA ASP A 153 -20.40 59.37 50.03
C ASP A 153 -20.05 60.76 50.61
N ALA A 154 -19.47 61.66 49.81
CA ALA A 154 -19.16 63.04 50.17
C ALA A 154 -20.41 63.92 50.42
N LYS A 155 -21.54 63.59 49.78
CA LYS A 155 -22.84 64.29 49.90
C LYS A 155 -22.78 65.80 49.55
N ASP A 156 -21.84 66.21 48.71
CA ASP A 156 -21.76 67.59 48.20
C ASP A 156 -22.77 67.80 47.07
N ALA A 157 -23.76 68.67 47.30
CA ALA A 157 -24.81 68.94 46.33
C ALA A 157 -24.27 69.55 45.02
N VAL A 158 -23.25 70.40 45.06
CA VAL A 158 -22.68 71.04 43.87
C VAL A 158 -21.97 70.00 43.01
N GLU A 159 -21.20 69.11 43.64
CA GLU A 159 -20.45 68.06 42.94
C GLU A 159 -21.40 67.03 42.30
N VAL A 160 -22.46 66.62 43.00
CA VAL A 160 -23.51 65.72 42.50
C VAL A 160 -24.23 66.30 41.28
N PHE A 161 -24.65 67.57 41.33
CA PHE A 161 -25.35 68.20 40.20
C PHE A 161 -24.42 68.39 38.99
N SER A 162 -23.14 68.71 39.20
CA SER A 162 -22.18 68.85 38.11
C SER A 162 -21.82 67.51 37.45
N CYS A 163 -21.67 66.44 38.25
CA CYS A 163 -21.27 65.13 37.76
C CYS A 163 -22.40 64.41 36.98
N SER A 164 -23.66 64.61 37.38
CA SER A 164 -24.79 63.87 36.80
C SER A 164 -25.02 64.15 35.31
N TYR A 165 -24.81 65.38 34.84
CA TYR A 165 -24.99 65.75 33.43
C TYR A 165 -23.89 65.18 32.52
N ASP A 166 -22.62 65.26 32.94
CA ASP A 166 -21.48 64.79 32.15
C ASP A 166 -21.39 63.24 32.10
N LEU A 167 -21.90 62.59 33.14
CA LEU A 167 -21.89 61.13 33.25
C LEU A 167 -22.90 60.46 32.32
N GLU A 168 -24.12 60.99 32.20
CA GLU A 168 -25.20 60.40 31.38
C GLU A 168 -24.81 60.31 29.89
N LEU A 169 -24.14 61.34 29.37
CA LEU A 169 -23.59 61.38 28.01
C LEU A 169 -22.39 60.42 27.83
N SER A 170 -21.56 60.26 28.86
CA SER A 170 -20.39 59.39 28.81
C SER A 170 -20.75 57.91 28.86
N ILE A 171 -21.70 57.52 29.73
CA ILE A 171 -22.17 56.12 29.87
C ILE A 171 -22.79 55.63 28.56
N SER A 172 -23.68 56.42 27.93
CA SER A 172 -24.35 55.99 26.70
C SER A 172 -23.35 55.70 25.58
N LYS A 173 -22.34 56.54 25.41
CA LYS A 173 -21.31 56.38 24.38
C LYS A 173 -20.38 55.19 24.64
N GLU A 174 -20.03 54.92 25.90
CA GLU A 174 -19.17 53.79 26.26
C GLU A 174 -19.92 52.45 26.18
N MET A 175 -21.23 52.43 26.46
CA MET A 175 -22.08 51.23 26.30
C MET A 175 -22.24 50.81 24.83
N GLU A 176 -22.43 51.76 23.90
CA GLU A 176 -22.46 51.44 22.46
C GLU A 176 -21.14 50.83 21.96
N LEU A 177 -20.00 51.30 22.49
CA LEU A 177 -18.67 50.74 22.16
C LEU A 177 -18.47 49.32 22.71
N LEU A 178 -19.05 49.00 23.86
CA LEU A 178 -19.03 47.66 24.47
C LEU A 178 -19.81 46.65 23.61
N GLU A 179 -21.02 46.99 23.19
CA GLU A 179 -21.86 46.12 22.36
C GLU A 179 -21.23 45.86 20.97
N LEU A 180 -20.60 46.89 20.39
CA LEU A 180 -19.85 46.76 19.14
C LEU A 180 -18.61 45.88 19.26
N ASN A 181 -17.99 45.77 20.43
CA ASN A 181 -16.81 44.92 20.63
C ASN A 181 -17.19 43.46 20.94
N ILE A 182 -18.26 43.20 21.69
CA ILE A 182 -18.73 41.83 21.96
C ILE A 182 -19.17 41.13 20.66
N SER A 183 -19.79 41.87 19.73
CA SER A 183 -20.19 41.35 18.42
C SER A 183 -19.01 41.06 17.47
N ARG A 184 -17.80 41.54 17.78
CA ARG A 184 -16.56 41.33 17.00
C ARG A 184 -15.74 40.13 17.47
N ILE A 185 -16.14 39.45 18.54
CA ILE A 185 -15.41 38.28 19.03
C ILE A 185 -15.39 37.19 17.95
N PRO A 186 -14.21 36.73 17.51
CA PRO A 186 -14.09 35.69 16.49
C PRO A 186 -14.82 34.41 16.89
N LYS A 187 -15.69 33.88 16.01
CA LYS A 187 -16.27 32.55 16.19
C LYS A 187 -15.40 31.50 15.51
N PHE A 188 -15.06 30.45 16.25
CA PHE A 188 -14.38 29.28 15.72
C PHE A 188 -15.40 28.30 15.14
N CYS A 189 -15.41 28.16 13.82
CA CYS A 189 -16.28 27.23 13.09
C CYS A 189 -15.41 26.32 12.22
N PRO A 190 -14.96 25.17 12.74
CA PRO A 190 -14.22 24.22 11.92
C PRO A 190 -15.12 23.68 10.81
N GLU A 191 -14.64 23.70 9.56
CA GLU A 191 -15.30 22.98 8.47
C GLU A 191 -15.17 21.47 8.70
N GLU A 192 -16.19 20.71 8.33
CA GLU A 192 -16.12 19.24 8.38
C GLU A 192 -15.05 18.74 7.39
N ILE A 193 -14.20 17.82 7.84
CA ILE A 193 -13.23 17.14 6.99
C ILE A 193 -13.99 16.12 6.14
N THR A 194 -14.29 16.48 4.89
CA THR A 194 -14.97 15.61 3.92
C THR A 194 -13.98 14.88 3.02
N GLN A 195 -14.44 13.88 2.25
CA GLN A 195 -13.58 13.15 1.32
C GLN A 195 -12.98 14.05 0.21
N ASP A 196 -13.71 15.10 -0.18
CA ASP A 196 -13.27 16.11 -1.16
C ASP A 196 -12.15 17.01 -0.62
N PHE A 197 -12.04 17.17 0.70
CA PHE A 197 -10.95 17.91 1.34
C PHE A 197 -9.58 17.33 0.93
N PHE A 198 -9.43 16.01 0.97
CA PHE A 198 -8.19 15.33 0.58
C PHE A 198 -7.87 15.49 -0.92
N GLY A 199 -8.89 15.47 -1.80
CA GLY A 199 -8.71 15.74 -3.22
C GLY A 199 -8.31 17.19 -3.52
N SER A 200 -8.72 18.14 -2.68
CA SER A 200 -8.32 19.54 -2.79
C SER A 200 -6.88 19.79 -2.32
N LEU A 201 -6.41 19.05 -1.32
CA LEU A 201 -5.06 19.14 -0.76
C LEU A 201 -3.98 18.52 -1.67
N GLN A 202 -4.32 17.50 -2.46
CA GLN A 202 -3.45 16.99 -3.54
C GLN A 202 -3.05 18.08 -4.56
N ASN A 203 -3.78 19.20 -4.60
CA ASN A 203 -3.51 20.35 -5.46
C ASN A 203 -2.91 21.56 -4.72
N ASN A 204 -2.33 21.37 -3.52
CA ASN A 204 -1.79 22.44 -2.67
C ASN A 204 -2.80 23.58 -2.39
N LYS A 205 -4.11 23.26 -2.31
CA LYS A 205 -5.08 24.28 -1.88
C LYS A 205 -4.98 24.45 -0.37
N PRO A 206 -4.92 25.70 0.13
CA PRO A 206 -4.84 25.94 1.56
C PRO A 206 -6.09 25.41 2.25
N ILE A 207 -5.94 24.90 3.47
CA ILE A 207 -7.09 24.57 4.33
C ILE A 207 -7.98 25.83 4.40
N LYS A 208 -9.30 25.71 4.32
CA LYS A 208 -10.19 26.83 4.60
C LYS A 208 -10.56 26.79 6.08
N MET A 209 -10.27 27.88 6.78
CA MET A 209 -10.80 28.11 8.13
C MET A 209 -11.42 29.49 8.10
N THR A 210 -12.73 29.53 8.27
CA THR A 210 -13.51 30.76 8.17
C THR A 210 -13.62 31.35 9.56
N VAL A 211 -13.03 32.52 9.76
CA VAL A 211 -13.35 33.36 10.93
C VAL A 211 -14.64 34.08 10.59
N SER A 212 -15.76 33.62 11.14
CA SER A 212 -17.01 34.38 11.04
C SER A 212 -17.00 35.49 12.09
N GLY A 213 -16.56 36.67 11.69
CA GLY A 213 -16.88 37.93 12.36
C GLY A 213 -17.99 38.61 11.57
N GLN A 214 -19.16 38.82 12.18
CA GLN A 214 -20.20 39.63 11.55
C GLN A 214 -19.72 41.08 11.49
N PHE A 215 -19.39 41.57 10.30
CA PHE A 215 -19.12 42.99 10.09
C PHE A 215 -20.45 43.72 9.96
N VAL A 216 -20.93 44.30 11.05
CA VAL A 216 -21.97 45.34 10.99
C VAL A 216 -21.25 46.67 10.76
N THR A 217 -21.09 47.07 9.49
CA THR A 217 -20.90 48.49 9.19
C THR A 217 -22.19 49.22 9.49
N GLY A 218 -22.13 50.42 10.06
CA GLY A 218 -23.23 51.20 10.64
C GLY A 218 -24.45 51.52 9.75
N ASN A 219 -24.62 50.86 8.60
CA ASN A 219 -25.83 50.85 7.78
C ASN A 219 -26.21 49.41 7.38
N GLY A 220 -26.58 48.57 8.35
CA GLY A 220 -27.56 47.47 8.23
C GLY A 220 -27.56 46.54 7.00
N ARG A 221 -26.44 46.26 6.32
CA ARG A 221 -26.38 45.25 5.24
C ARG A 221 -25.24 44.27 5.46
N LEU A 222 -25.64 43.01 5.64
CA LEU A 222 -24.77 41.84 5.64
C LEU A 222 -24.13 41.66 4.26
N LYS A 223 -22.80 41.47 4.21
CA LYS A 223 -22.12 40.84 3.07
C LYS A 223 -21.39 39.60 3.57
N PHE A 224 -21.57 38.51 2.82
CA PHE A 224 -20.96 37.20 3.02
C PHE A 224 -19.50 37.19 2.57
#